data_AF-A0A3P6UNM2-F1
#
_entry.id   AF-A0A3P6UNM2-F1
#
_cell.length_a   1.000
_cell.length_b   1.000
_cell.length_c   1.000
_cell.angle_alpha   90.00
_cell.angle_beta   90.00
_cell.angle_gamma   90.00
#
_symmetry.space_group_name_H-M   'P 1'
#
loop_
_entity.id
_entity.type
_entity.pdbx_description
1 polymer ?
#
loop_
_entity_poly.entity_id
_entity_poly.type
_entity_poly.pdbx_seq_one_letter_code
_entity_poly.pdbx_strand_id
1 'polypeptide(L)' 'MELLKDLKEEGSDTLLLELKKIPDQQLGMGIGKRSRGILVTSLQPGSAAAEKLKVGDRILAVNALPVTDQVCAFIDF' A
#
# COMPACT_ATOMS: atom_id res chain seq x y z
N MET A 1 -0.40 12.38 -17.43
CA MET A 1 -0.65 12.24 -15.97
C MET A 1 -2.06 11.69 -15.76
N GLU A 2 -2.30 10.40 -16.02
CA GLU A 2 -3.69 9.84 -15.95
C GLU A 2 -3.82 8.46 -15.30
N LEU A 3 -2.75 7.87 -14.75
CA LEU A 3 -2.78 6.52 -14.15
C LEU A 3 -3.64 6.40 -12.87
N LEU A 4 -4.02 7.51 -12.23
CA LEU A 4 -4.72 7.47 -10.94
C LEU A 4 -6.25 7.34 -11.06
N LYS A 5 -6.83 7.60 -12.24
CA LYS A 5 -8.30 7.61 -12.42
C LYS A 5 -8.93 6.21 -12.36
N ASP A 6 -8.16 5.18 -12.73
CA ASP A 6 -8.64 3.79 -12.82
C ASP A 6 -8.53 3.01 -11.50
N LEU A 7 -8.03 3.63 -10.44
CA LEU A 7 -7.78 2.99 -9.15
C LEU A 7 -8.93 3.19 -8.13
N LYS A 8 -10.02 3.87 -8.54
CA LYS A 8 -11.15 4.20 -7.66
C LYS A 8 -12.13 3.04 -7.56
N GLU A 9 -12.34 2.52 -6.35
CA GLU A 9 -13.39 1.56 -6.03
C GLU A 9 -14.63 2.30 -5.51
N GLU A 10 -15.82 1.96 -6.04
CA GLU A 10 -17.07 2.63 -5.67
C GLU A 10 -17.34 2.48 -4.15
N GLY A 11 -17.66 3.59 -3.47
CA GLY A 11 -17.83 3.61 -2.01
C GLY A 11 -16.53 3.62 -1.20
N SER A 12 -15.35 3.80 -1.83
CA SER A 12 -14.07 3.92 -1.14
C SER A 12 -13.41 5.27 -1.39
N ASP A 13 -12.77 5.80 -0.35
CA ASP A 13 -11.88 6.96 -0.46
C ASP A 13 -10.50 6.51 -0.95
N THR A 14 -9.88 7.31 -1.82
CA THR A 14 -8.50 7.11 -2.27
C THR A 14 -7.62 8.15 -1.60
N LEU A 15 -6.60 7.68 -0.88
CA LEU A 15 -5.69 8.52 -0.13
C LEU A 15 -4.28 8.40 -0.71
N LEU A 16 -3.63 9.54 -0.93
CA LEU A 16 -2.19 9.59 -1.22
C LEU A 16 -1.45 9.83 0.11
N LEU A 17 -0.55 8.91 0.44
CA LEU A 17 0.19 8.93 1.70
C LEU A 17 1.68 8.80 1.42
N GLU A 18 2.47 9.57 2.16
CA GLU A 18 3.93 9.43 2.16
C GLU A 18 4.36 8.65 3.41
N LEU A 19 5.08 7.55 3.22
CA LEU A 19 5.70 6.78 4.30
C LEU A 19 7.20 7.06 4.30
N LYS A 20 7.74 7.51 5.45
CA LYS A 20 9.18 7.75 5.58
C LYS A 20 9.90 6.43 5.79
N LYS A 21 10.55 5.91 4.74
CA LYS A 21 11.43 4.75 4.84
C LYS A 21 12.78 5.17 5.43
N ILE A 22 13.19 4.51 6.50
CA ILE A 22 14.54 4.62 7.05
C ILE A 22 15.39 3.54 6.34
N PRO A 23 16.60 3.85 5.86
CA PRO A 23 17.48 2.84 5.26
C PRO A 23 17.62 1.62 6.16
N ASP A 24 17.62 0.43 5.56
CA ASP A 24 17.72 -0.88 6.24
C ASP A 24 16.57 -1.23 7.20
N GLN A 25 15.53 -0.39 7.29
CA GLN A 25 14.34 -0.66 8.08
C GLN A 25 13.13 -0.98 7.19
N GLN A 26 12.40 -2.03 7.56
CA GLN A 26 11.11 -2.33 6.95
C GLN A 26 10.04 -1.31 7.40
N LEU A 27 9.06 -1.06 6.53
CA LEU A 27 7.94 -0.16 6.87
C LEU A 27 7.01 -0.72 7.98
N GLY A 28 7.15 -2.00 8.31
CA GLY A 28 6.39 -2.66 9.39
C GLY A 28 4.98 -3.06 8.99
N MET A 29 4.77 -3.53 7.76
CA MET A 29 3.49 -4.07 7.31
C MET A 29 3.64 -5.37 6.53
N GLY A 30 2.63 -6.24 6.66
CA GLY A 30 2.43 -7.36 5.77
C GLY A 30 1.44 -7.02 4.67
N ILE A 31 1.66 -7.58 3.49
CA ILE A 31 0.76 -7.45 2.34
C ILE A 31 0.33 -8.82 1.83
N GLY A 32 -0.87 -8.90 1.24
CA GLY A 32 -1.37 -10.14 0.67
C GLY A 32 -2.32 -9.94 -0.50
N LYS A 33 -2.20 -10.81 -1.50
CA LYS A 33 -3.13 -10.86 -2.63
C LYS A 33 -4.50 -11.41 -2.21
N ARG A 34 -5.57 -10.72 -2.60
CA ARG A 34 -6.98 -11.09 -2.41
C ARG A 34 -7.74 -10.87 -3.73
N SER A 35 -9.01 -11.26 -3.77
CA SER A 35 -9.88 -11.10 -4.94
C SER A 35 -9.96 -9.65 -5.43
N ARG A 36 -9.89 -8.69 -4.52
CA ARG A 36 -9.93 -7.24 -4.81
C ARG A 36 -8.57 -6.56 -4.94
N GLY A 37 -7.46 -7.29 -5.01
CA GLY A 37 -6.11 -6.72 -5.17
C GLY A 37 -5.16 -7.01 -4.00
N ILE A 38 -4.14 -6.15 -3.83
CA ILE A 38 -3.15 -6.27 -2.76
C ILE A 38 -3.63 -5.46 -1.55
N LEU A 39 -3.79 -6.14 -0.41
CA LEU A 39 -4.26 -5.53 0.82
C LEU A 39 -3.17 -5.52 1.88
N VAL A 40 -3.21 -4.53 2.76
CA VAL A 40 -2.50 -4.55 4.04
C VAL A 40 -3.13 -5.63 4.92
N THR A 41 -2.34 -6.63 5.32
CA THR A 41 -2.82 -7.77 6.11
C THR A 41 -2.38 -7.72 7.56
N SER A 42 -1.33 -6.97 7.87
CA SER A 42 -0.82 -6.78 9.23
C SER A 42 -0.04 -5.48 9.34
N LEU A 43 0.00 -4.93 10.54
CA LEU A 43 0.76 -3.73 10.88
C LEU A 43 1.53 -3.99 12.18
N GLN A 44 2.81 -3.64 12.19
CA GLN A 44 3.65 -3.69 13.37
C GLN A 44 3.39 -2.43 14.21
N PRO A 45 3.02 -2.57 15.50
CA PRO A 45 2.84 -1.41 16.37
C PRO A 45 4.08 -0.52 16.42
N GLY A 46 3.90 0.79 16.32
CA GLY A 46 4.98 1.79 16.32
C GLY A 46 5.79 1.88 15.01
N SER A 47 5.35 1.21 13.94
CA SER A 47 5.98 1.32 12.62
C SER A 47 5.44 2.51 11.82
N ALA A 48 6.21 2.95 10.82
CA ALA A 48 5.79 4.00 9.90
C ALA A 48 4.47 3.66 9.19
N ALA A 49 4.26 2.39 8.83
CA ALA A 49 2.99 1.95 8.23
C ALA A 49 1.83 2.04 9.22
N ALA A 50 2.01 1.64 10.48
CA ALA A 50 0.94 1.64 11.48
C ALA A 50 0.44 3.05 11.85
N GLU A 51 1.24 4.09 11.60
CA GLU A 51 0.84 5.48 11.83
C GLU A 51 -0.14 6.01 10.77
N LYS A 52 -0.14 5.44 9.56
CA LYS A 52 -0.85 6.01 8.41
C LYS A 52 -1.80 5.04 7.70
N LEU A 53 -1.60 3.74 7.85
CA LEU A 53 -2.38 2.69 7.18
C LEU A 53 -3.23 1.91 8.18
N LYS A 54 -4.21 1.18 7.65
CA LYS A 54 -5.05 0.24 8.37
C LYS A 54 -5.03 -1.13 7.70
N VAL A 55 -5.22 -2.18 8.51
CA VAL A 55 -5.45 -3.52 7.97
C VAL A 55 -6.72 -3.52 7.13
N GLY A 56 -6.65 -4.06 5.92
CA GLY A 56 -7.72 -4.04 4.93
C GLY A 56 -7.58 -2.95 3.88
N ASP A 57 -6.71 -1.96 4.08
CA ASP A 57 -6.42 -0.94 3.05
C ASP A 57 -5.87 -1.62 1.80
N ARG A 58 -6.37 -1.18 0.64
CA ARG A 58 -5.92 -1.65 -0.65
C ARG A 58 -4.76 -0.78 -1.15
N ILE A 59 -3.65 -1.42 -1.48
CA ILE A 59 -2.50 -0.78 -2.10
C ILE A 59 -2.74 -0.71 -3.61
N LEU A 60 -2.79 0.51 -4.12
CA LEU A 60 -3.10 0.81 -5.50
C LEU A 60 -1.82 1.17 -6.29
N ALA A 61 -0.89 1.88 -5.65
CA ALA A 61 0.39 2.27 -6.22
C ALA A 61 1.43 2.52 -5.11
N VAL A 62 2.71 2.37 -5.46
CA VAL A 62 3.87 2.72 -4.63
C VAL A 62 4.83 3.51 -5.50
N ASN A 63 5.34 4.65 -5.02
CA ASN A 63 6.26 5.51 -5.79
C ASN A 63 5.76 5.84 -7.21
N ALA A 64 4.45 6.10 -7.34
CA ALA A 64 3.74 6.33 -8.60
C ALA A 64 3.70 5.14 -9.58
N LEU A 65 4.15 3.95 -9.18
CA LEU A 65 4.02 2.71 -9.94
C LEU A 65 2.78 1.93 -9.49
N PRO A 66 1.92 1.48 -10.40
CA PRO A 66 0.72 0.74 -10.05
C PRO A 66 1.07 -0.64 -9.48
N VAL A 67 0.36 -1.04 -8.42
CA VAL A 67 0.49 -2.38 -7.82
C VAL A 67 -0.62 -3.26 -8.36
N THR A 68 -0.27 -4.17 -9.28
CA THR A 68 -1.21 -5.11 -9.89
C THR A 68 -1.10 -6.52 -9.31
N ASP A 69 0.05 -6.85 -8.72
CA ASP A 69 0.31 -8.09 -8.01
C ASP A 69 1.24 -7.91 -6.79
N GLN A 70 1.47 -9.00 -6.07
CA GLN A 70 2.27 -8.97 -4.83
C GLN A 70 3.78 -8.85 -5.10
N VAL A 71 4.23 -9.18 -6.31
CA VAL A 71 5.64 -9.13 -6.70
C VAL A 71 6.06 -7.67 -6.94
N CYS A 72 5.22 -6.89 -7.63
CA CYS A 72 5.45 -5.45 -7.82
C CYS A 72 5.59 -4.71 -6.48
N ALA A 73 4.75 -5.06 -5.50
CA ALA A 73 4.80 -4.43 -4.19
C ALA A 73 6.10 -4.72 -3.43
N PHE A 74 6.69 -5.90 -3.57
CA PHE A 74 7.89 -6.27 -2.83
C PHE A 74 9.16 -5.54 -3.29
N ILE A 75 9.19 -5.07 -4.54
CA ILE A 75 10.37 -4.41 -5.12
C ILE A 75 10.51 -2.96 -4.65
N ASP A 76 9.39 -2.30 -4.33
CA ASP A 76 9.36 -0.87 -4.01
C ASP A 76 9.22 -0.54 -2.51
N PHE A 77 9.03 -1.56 -1.64
CA PHE A 77 8.91 -1.39 -0.19
C PHE A 77 10.20 -1.56 0.60
#